data_AF-A0A1L6ZNT1-F1
#
_entry.id   AF-A0A1L6ZNT1-F1
#
_cell.length_a   1.000
_cell.length_b   1.000
_cell.length_c   1.000
_cell.angle_alpha   90.00
_cell.angle_beta   90.00
_cell.angle_gamma   90.00
#
_symmetry.space_group_name_H-M   'P 1'
#
loop_
_entity.id
_entity.type
_entity.pdbx_description
1 polymer ?
#
loop_
_entity_poly.entity_id
_entity_poly.type
_entity_poly.pdbx_seq_one_letter_code
_entity_poly.pdbx_strand_id
1 'polypeptide(L)'
;MKKILQKDELIKHIDTCLQMTSLPRDIYEPYIARPFQTTGFFDDLSPYIQIDPSGYILIQYERGIQMLHKRTKAADEVIYWILEDTIFLTVYIDMMRQYQVDNIQTHLPNDPSIHQQIVERVNESFRAIGGLYEQWHHEGKRASIETPAQK
;
A
#
# COMPACT_ATOMS: atom_id res chain seq x y z
N MET A 1 -2.39 27.72 -1.38
CA MET A 1 -2.19 26.48 -0.61
C MET A 1 -2.92 25.35 -1.33
N LYS A 2 -2.27 24.20 -1.57
CA LYS A 2 -2.99 23.02 -2.10
C LYS A 2 -3.95 22.52 -1.01
N LYS A 3 -5.19 22.20 -1.39
CA LYS A 3 -6.21 21.62 -0.51
C LYS A 3 -5.70 20.27 0.03
N ILE A 4 -5.85 20.01 1.34
CA ILE A 4 -5.60 18.68 1.93
C ILE A 4 -6.77 17.78 1.53
N LEU A 5 -6.47 16.71 0.80
CA LEU A 5 -7.48 15.73 0.40
C LEU A 5 -7.98 15.01 1.65
N GLN A 6 -9.30 14.87 1.75
CA GLN A 6 -9.91 14.12 2.83
C GLN A 6 -9.94 12.62 2.51
N LYS A 7 -10.25 11.81 3.52
CA LYS A 7 -10.30 10.34 3.43
C LYS A 7 -10.98 9.84 2.15
N ASP A 8 -12.20 10.29 1.86
CA ASP A 8 -12.97 9.79 0.72
C ASP A 8 -12.36 10.21 -0.62
N GLU A 9 -11.70 11.36 -0.68
CA GLU A 9 -10.97 11.83 -1.86
C GLU A 9 -9.73 10.96 -2.12
N LEU A 10 -9.00 10.59 -1.06
CA LEU A 10 -7.84 9.69 -1.15
C LEU A 10 -8.28 8.28 -1.58
N ILE A 11 -9.30 7.71 -0.93
CA ILE A 11 -9.84 6.39 -1.25
C ILE A 11 -10.29 6.34 -2.71
N LYS A 12 -11.03 7.35 -3.17
CA LYS A 12 -11.49 7.41 -4.56
C LYS A 12 -10.32 7.46 -5.56
N HIS A 13 -9.25 8.19 -5.24
CA HIS A 13 -8.07 8.23 -6.09
C HIS A 13 -7.40 6.86 -6.16
N ILE A 14 -7.18 6.22 -5.02
CA ILE A 14 -6.57 4.88 -4.92
C ILE A 14 -7.40 3.85 -5.70
N ASP A 15 -8.73 3.83 -5.52
CA ASP A 15 -9.62 2.93 -6.26
C ASP A 15 -9.56 3.19 -7.78
N THR A 16 -9.52 4.45 -8.21
CA THR A 16 -9.38 4.80 -9.63
C THR A 16 -8.08 4.25 -10.21
N CYS A 17 -6.96 4.34 -9.49
CA CYS A 17 -5.70 3.74 -9.92
C CYS A 17 -5.79 2.21 -9.99
N LEU A 18 -6.34 1.55 -8.96
CA LEU A 18 -6.45 0.09 -8.92
C LEU A 18 -7.37 -0.46 -10.02
N GLN A 19 -8.41 0.27 -10.41
CA GLN A 19 -9.28 -0.08 -11.55
C GLN A 19 -8.56 -0.09 -12.91
N MET A 20 -7.40 0.55 -13.02
CA MET A 20 -6.57 0.50 -14.24
C MET A 20 -5.75 -0.79 -14.33
N THR A 21 -5.64 -1.54 -13.22
CA THR A 21 -4.86 -2.78 -13.14
C THR A 21 -5.73 -4.00 -13.46
N SER A 22 -5.08 -5.15 -13.67
CA SER A 22 -5.78 -6.45 -13.76
C SER A 22 -6.02 -7.11 -12.40
N LEU A 23 -5.79 -6.40 -11.30
CA LEU A 23 -5.92 -6.98 -9.96
C LEU A 23 -7.39 -7.27 -9.61
N PRO A 24 -7.67 -8.37 -8.90
CA PRO A 24 -9.03 -8.73 -8.52
C PRO A 24 -9.61 -7.77 -7.47
N ARG A 25 -10.70 -7.09 -7.83
CA ARG A 25 -11.36 -6.07 -7.01
C ARG A 25 -11.88 -6.59 -5.67
N ASP A 26 -12.39 -7.81 -5.64
CA ASP A 26 -12.85 -8.44 -4.40
C ASP A 26 -11.74 -8.63 -3.37
N ILE A 27 -10.47 -8.65 -3.80
CA ILE A 27 -9.33 -8.72 -2.92
C ILE A 27 -8.93 -7.34 -2.42
N TYR A 28 -8.75 -6.35 -3.31
CA TYR A 28 -8.17 -5.07 -2.90
C TYR A 28 -9.17 -4.11 -2.23
N GLU A 29 -10.46 -4.20 -2.53
CA GLU A 29 -11.49 -3.24 -2.09
C GLU A 29 -11.56 -3.09 -0.54
N PRO A 30 -11.42 -4.14 0.28
CA PRO A 30 -11.34 -3.98 1.73
C PRO A 30 -10.09 -3.22 2.21
N TYR A 31 -8.99 -3.26 1.46
CA TYR A 31 -7.69 -2.73 1.89
C TYR A 31 -7.51 -1.24 1.59
N ILE A 32 -8.24 -0.67 0.63
CA ILE A 32 -8.10 0.77 0.29
C ILE A 32 -8.54 1.69 1.45
N ALA A 33 -9.54 1.28 2.22
CA ALA A 33 -10.11 2.07 3.31
C ALA A 33 -9.43 1.78 4.66
N ARG A 34 -8.73 0.65 4.75
CA ARG A 34 -8.11 0.14 5.96
C ARG A 34 -7.10 1.11 6.59
N PRO A 35 -6.23 1.81 5.83
CA PRO A 35 -5.29 2.78 6.40
C PRO A 35 -5.93 3.92 7.18
N PHE A 36 -7.24 4.15 7.02
CA PHE A 36 -7.97 5.23 7.70
C PHE A 36 -8.83 4.74 8.87
N GLN A 37 -8.71 3.47 9.27
CA GLN A 37 -9.43 2.92 10.41
C GLN A 37 -8.73 3.30 11.71
N THR A 38 -9.41 4.05 12.58
CA THR A 38 -8.84 4.59 13.82
C THR A 38 -9.05 3.70 15.04
N THR A 39 -9.69 2.55 14.86
CA THR A 39 -10.03 1.60 15.93
C THR A 39 -9.82 0.17 15.45
N GLY A 40 -9.29 -0.70 16.31
CA GLY A 40 -9.10 -2.12 16.02
C GLY A 40 -7.63 -2.53 16.02
N PHE A 41 -7.34 -3.67 15.39
CA PHE A 41 -6.00 -4.21 15.24
C PHE A 41 -5.27 -3.50 14.08
N PHE A 42 -4.04 -3.04 14.35
CA PHE A 42 -3.15 -2.49 13.33
C PHE A 42 -2.25 -3.61 12.84
N ASP A 43 -2.31 -3.90 11.54
CA ASP A 43 -1.42 -4.89 10.94
C ASP A 43 0.01 -4.40 10.95
N ASP A 44 0.91 -5.36 11.18
CA ASP A 44 2.34 -5.11 11.15
C ASP A 44 2.75 -4.55 9.77
N LEU A 45 3.51 -3.46 9.81
CA LEU A 45 4.11 -2.74 8.69
C LEU A 45 3.10 -2.21 7.65
N SER A 46 1.80 -2.28 7.92
CA SER A 46 0.77 -1.72 7.05
C SER A 46 0.61 -0.20 7.25
N PRO A 47 0.29 0.58 6.20
CA PRO A 47 0.03 2.00 6.32
C PRO A 47 -1.14 2.32 7.25
N TYR A 48 -0.94 3.28 8.16
CA TYR A 48 -2.00 3.93 8.92
C TYR A 48 -1.88 5.46 8.77
N ILE A 49 -3.00 6.12 8.50
CA ILE A 49 -3.06 7.53 8.15
C ILE A 49 -3.98 8.27 9.10
N GLN A 50 -3.44 9.29 9.76
CA GLN A 50 -4.24 10.34 10.38
C GLN A 50 -4.25 11.57 9.48
N ILE A 51 -5.42 12.19 9.33
CA ILE A 51 -5.60 13.40 8.54
C ILE A 51 -5.98 14.53 9.50
N ASP A 52 -5.25 15.64 9.43
CA ASP A 52 -5.54 16.85 10.20
C ASP A 52 -5.43 18.10 9.31
N PRO A 53 -5.84 19.29 9.78
CA PRO A 53 -5.76 20.51 8.97
C PRO A 53 -4.34 20.88 8.51
N SER A 54 -3.30 20.35 9.15
CA SER A 54 -1.89 20.59 8.83
C SER A 54 -1.30 19.57 7.85
N GLY A 55 -2.02 18.49 7.51
CA GLY A 55 -1.63 17.49 6.51
C GLY A 55 -1.96 16.06 6.95
N TYR A 56 -1.01 15.16 6.67
CA TYR A 56 -1.15 13.73 6.94
C TYR A 56 -0.06 13.28 7.91
N ILE A 57 -0.41 12.36 8.80
CA ILE A 57 0.52 11.63 9.64
C ILE A 57 0.55 10.18 9.16
N LEU A 58 1.71 9.77 8.66
CA LEU A 58 2.03 8.42 8.20
C LEU A 58 2.53 7.62 9.40
N ILE A 59 1.87 6.50 9.68
CA ILE A 59 2.12 5.67 10.85
C ILE A 59 2.25 4.21 10.41
N GLN A 60 3.22 3.50 10.98
CA GLN A 60 3.35 2.04 10.88
C GLN A 60 3.67 1.48 12.26
N TYR A 61 3.14 0.29 12.53
CA TYR A 61 3.46 -0.49 13.71
C TYR A 61 4.18 -1.77 13.33
N GLU A 62 5.02 -2.30 14.21
CA GLU A 62 5.58 -3.64 14.13
C GLU A 62 5.43 -4.28 15.51
N ARG A 63 4.65 -5.36 15.60
CA ARG A 63 4.33 -6.06 16.85
C ARG A 63 3.78 -5.11 17.92
N GLY A 64 2.95 -4.15 17.50
CA GLY A 64 2.38 -3.11 18.36
C GLY A 64 3.33 -1.96 18.73
N ILE A 65 4.59 -1.99 18.30
CA ILE A 65 5.55 -0.90 18.50
C ILE A 65 5.44 0.06 17.32
N GLN A 66 5.29 1.36 17.59
CA GLN A 66 5.23 2.36 16.52
C GLN A 66 6.62 2.56 15.89
N MET A 67 6.78 2.12 14.63
CA MET A 67 8.04 2.18 13.89
C MET A 67 8.15 3.43 13.01
N LEU A 68 7.02 3.93 12.50
CA LEU A 68 6.96 5.16 11.72
C LEU A 68 5.95 6.12 12.35
N HIS A 69 6.32 7.40 12.39
CA HIS A 69 5.43 8.50 12.68
C HIS A 69 5.95 9.77 11.99
N LYS A 70 5.49 10.02 10.77
CA LYS A 70 6.02 11.06 9.90
C LYS A 70 4.92 11.94 9.35
N ARG A 71 5.14 13.26 9.36
CA ARG A 71 4.20 14.22 8.80
C ARG A 71 4.55 14.52 7.34
N THR A 72 3.55 14.53 6.46
CA THR A 72 3.67 15.02 5.08
C THR A 72 2.47 15.90 4.72
N LYS A 73 2.65 16.77 3.72
CA LYS A 73 1.57 17.53 3.08
C LYS A 73 1.30 17.04 1.65
N ALA A 74 2.09 16.08 1.16
CA ALA A 74 1.98 15.54 -0.18
C ALA A 74 0.92 14.43 -0.21
N ALA A 75 -0.23 14.73 -0.82
CA ALA A 75 -1.29 13.73 -0.98
C ALA A 75 -0.82 12.55 -1.85
N ASP A 76 -0.01 12.82 -2.88
CA ASP A 76 0.54 11.78 -3.74
C ASP A 76 1.41 10.79 -2.97
N GLU A 77 2.17 11.23 -1.96
CA GLU A 77 2.96 10.30 -1.12
C GLU A 77 2.05 9.37 -0.31
N VAL A 78 0.92 9.88 0.21
CA VAL A 78 -0.07 9.07 0.92
C VAL A 78 -0.71 8.05 -0.03
N ILE A 79 -1.13 8.49 -1.22
CA ILE A 79 -1.76 7.63 -2.24
C ILE A 79 -0.79 6.53 -2.68
N TYR A 80 0.43 6.91 -3.05
CA TYR A 80 1.46 5.96 -3.48
C TYR A 80 1.79 4.93 -2.40
N TRP A 81 1.94 5.37 -1.14
CA TRP A 81 2.30 4.46 -0.05
C TRP A 81 1.21 3.42 0.22
N ILE A 82 -0.06 3.82 0.14
CA ILE A 82 -1.20 2.89 0.24
C ILE A 82 -1.30 2.00 -1.00
N LEU A 83 -1.06 2.54 -2.20
CA LEU A 83 -1.08 1.77 -3.46
C LEU A 83 -0.05 0.66 -3.43
N GLU A 84 1.19 0.94 -3.05
CA GLU A 84 2.25 -0.06 -3.02
C GLU A 84 1.95 -1.21 -2.05
N ASP A 85 1.43 -0.88 -0.88
CA ASP A 85 0.98 -1.86 0.10
C ASP A 85 -0.18 -2.71 -0.42
N THR A 86 -1.22 -2.04 -0.94
CA THR A 86 -2.43 -2.69 -1.43
C THR A 86 -2.15 -3.58 -2.63
N ILE A 87 -1.33 -3.12 -3.58
CA ILE A 87 -0.93 -3.88 -4.77
C ILE A 87 -0.15 -5.13 -4.35
N PHE A 88 0.87 -4.97 -3.51
CA PHE A 88 1.67 -6.09 -3.03
C PHE A 88 0.80 -7.13 -2.32
N LEU A 89 -0.03 -6.68 -1.37
CA LEU A 89 -0.93 -7.56 -0.62
C LEU A 89 -1.93 -8.28 -1.53
N THR A 90 -2.48 -7.57 -2.51
CA THR A 90 -3.45 -8.14 -3.46
C THR A 90 -2.81 -9.20 -4.34
N VAL A 91 -1.61 -8.93 -4.88
CA VAL A 91 -0.85 -9.90 -5.65
C VAL A 91 -0.53 -11.12 -4.79
N TYR A 92 -0.08 -10.92 -3.56
CA TYR A 92 0.25 -12.01 -2.64
C TYR A 92 -0.97 -12.89 -2.32
N ILE A 93 -2.11 -12.28 -1.96
CA ILE A 93 -3.36 -13.03 -1.67
C ILE A 93 -3.87 -13.77 -2.91
N ASP A 94 -3.81 -13.14 -4.08
CA ASP A 94 -4.22 -13.81 -5.31
C ASP A 94 -3.30 -15.00 -5.65
N MET A 95 -1.99 -14.86 -5.44
CA MET A 95 -1.05 -15.98 -5.56
C MET A 95 -1.39 -17.09 -4.56
N MET A 96 -1.72 -16.77 -3.30
CA MET A 96 -2.15 -17.79 -2.33
C MET A 96 -3.39 -18.55 -2.80
N ARG A 97 -4.38 -17.85 -3.38
CA ARG A 97 -5.58 -18.48 -3.97
C ARG A 97 -5.21 -19.41 -5.13
N GLN A 98 -4.31 -18.99 -6.02
CA GLN A 98 -3.87 -19.80 -7.16
C GLN A 98 -3.15 -21.08 -6.73
N TYR A 99 -2.30 -21.00 -5.69
CA TYR A 99 -1.57 -22.15 -5.15
C TYR A 99 -2.37 -22.92 -4.08
N GLN A 100 -3.61 -22.51 -3.78
CA GLN A 100 -4.50 -23.12 -2.79
C GLN A 100 -3.88 -23.23 -1.39
N VAL A 101 -3.20 -22.17 -0.95
CA VAL A 101 -2.58 -22.06 0.38
C VAL A 101 -3.26 -20.98 1.22
N ASP A 102 -3.15 -21.08 2.54
CA ASP A 102 -3.88 -20.23 3.51
C ASP A 102 -2.97 -19.33 4.39
N ASN A 103 -1.65 -19.51 4.30
CA ASN A 103 -0.63 -18.88 5.13
C ASN A 103 -0.83 -19.06 6.64
N ILE A 104 -1.60 -20.08 7.04
CA ILE A 104 -1.83 -20.51 8.42
C ILE A 104 -1.20 -21.88 8.64
N GLN A 105 -1.57 -22.85 7.80
CA GLN A 105 -1.05 -24.22 7.83
C GLN A 105 -0.19 -24.51 6.60
N THR A 106 -0.46 -23.82 5.50
CA THR A 106 0.19 -24.00 4.20
C THR A 106 0.69 -22.66 3.71
N HIS A 107 1.91 -22.63 3.18
CA HIS A 107 2.56 -21.38 2.76
C HIS A 107 2.87 -21.44 1.26
N LEU A 108 2.97 -20.28 0.62
CA LEU A 108 3.55 -20.22 -0.72
C LEU A 108 4.93 -20.89 -0.70
N PRO A 109 5.24 -21.77 -1.67
CA PRO A 109 6.54 -22.37 -1.75
C PRO A 109 7.64 -21.31 -1.76
N ASN A 110 8.74 -21.55 -1.05
CA ASN A 110 9.90 -20.67 -1.09
C ASN A 110 10.72 -20.92 -2.36
N ASP A 111 10.08 -20.73 -3.52
CA ASP A 111 10.64 -20.92 -4.85
C ASP A 111 10.95 -19.54 -5.47
N PRO A 112 12.19 -19.29 -5.93
CA PRO A 112 12.57 -18.04 -6.58
C PRO A 112 11.65 -17.63 -7.75
N SER A 113 11.07 -18.59 -8.47
CA SER A 113 10.13 -18.33 -9.57
C SER A 113 8.79 -17.75 -9.10
N ILE A 114 8.35 -18.07 -7.88
CA ILE A 114 7.14 -17.50 -7.28
C ILE A 114 7.40 -16.05 -6.85
N HIS A 115 8.56 -15.80 -6.24
CA HIS A 115 8.99 -14.44 -5.92
C HIS A 115 9.09 -13.57 -7.17
N GLN A 116 9.66 -14.10 -8.25
CA GLN A 116 9.74 -13.41 -9.53
C GLN A 116 8.34 -13.09 -10.10
N GLN A 117 7.40 -14.04 -10.06
CA GLN A 117 6.01 -13.81 -10.48
C GLN A 117 5.33 -12.69 -9.67
N ILE A 118 5.54 -12.66 -8.35
CA ILE A 118 4.99 -11.57 -7.50
C ILE A 118 5.56 -10.22 -7.95
N VAL A 119 6.89 -10.13 -8.12
CA VAL A 119 7.56 -8.89 -8.55
C VAL A 119 7.06 -8.44 -9.92
N GLU A 120 6.93 -9.35 -10.88
CA GLU A 120 6.43 -9.07 -12.23
C GLU A 120 5.01 -8.53 -12.20
N ARG A 121 4.10 -9.17 -11.45
CA ARG A 121 2.70 -8.73 -11.32
C ARG A 121 2.55 -7.39 -10.61
N VAL A 122 3.39 -7.10 -9.62
CA VAL A 122 3.44 -5.77 -8.97
C VAL A 122 3.90 -4.72 -9.99
N ASN A 123 4.98 -5.00 -10.73
CA ASN A 123 5.48 -4.09 -11.78
C ASN A 123 4.44 -3.83 -12.88
N GLU A 124 3.73 -4.86 -13.32
CA GLU A 124 2.65 -4.74 -14.31
C GLU A 124 1.51 -3.86 -13.80
N SER A 125 1.16 -3.99 -12.52
CA SER A 125 0.12 -3.16 -11.89
C SER A 125 0.53 -1.68 -11.88
N PHE A 126 1.77 -1.38 -11.50
CA PHE A 126 2.29 -0.01 -11.54
C PHE A 126 2.43 0.55 -12.96
N ARG A 127 2.84 -0.27 -13.93
CA ARG A 127 2.85 0.10 -15.35
C ARG A 127 1.46 0.42 -15.88
N ALA A 128 0.45 -0.35 -15.47
CA ALA A 128 -0.93 -0.12 -15.87
C ALA A 128 -1.49 1.21 -15.31
N ILE A 129 -1.11 1.57 -14.06
CA ILE A 129 -1.42 2.87 -13.47
C ILE A 129 -0.66 4.01 -14.19
N GLY A 130 0.62 3.79 -14.47
CA GLY A 130 1.49 4.72 -15.17
C GLY A 130 1.85 5.98 -14.39
N GLY A 131 2.52 6.91 -15.08
CA GLY A 131 2.78 8.26 -14.60
C GLY A 131 3.65 8.31 -13.33
N LEU A 132 3.26 9.17 -12.39
CA LEU A 132 4.05 9.43 -11.18
C LEU A 132 4.24 8.18 -10.33
N TYR A 133 3.20 7.34 -10.20
CA TYR A 133 3.23 6.18 -9.32
C TYR A 133 4.06 5.04 -9.90
N GLU A 134 4.06 4.85 -11.22
CA GLU A 134 5.00 3.93 -11.89
C GLU A 134 6.45 4.37 -11.69
N GLN A 135 6.74 5.66 -11.90
CA GLN A 135 8.08 6.21 -11.71
C GLN A 135 8.56 6.01 -10.26
N TRP A 136 7.73 6.35 -9.28
CA TRP A 136 8.08 6.22 -7.87
C TRP A 136 8.27 4.77 -7.42
N HIS A 137 7.51 3.83 -7.98
CA HIS A 137 7.71 2.40 -7.74
C HIS A 137 9.11 1.96 -8.20
N HIS A 138 9.51 2.33 -9.41
CA HIS A 138 10.84 2.00 -9.94
C HIS A 138 11.99 2.69 -9.20
N GLU A 139 11.75 3.88 -8.65
CA GLU A 139 12.72 4.62 -7.84
C GLU A 139 12.82 4.11 -6.38
N GLY A 140 11.96 3.18 -5.96
CA GLY A 140 11.91 2.72 -4.56
C GLY A 140 11.47 3.81 -3.59
N LYS A 141 10.53 4.67 -4.01
CA LYS A 141 10.07 5.84 -3.25
C LYS A 141 9.57 5.48 -1.86
N ARG A 142 9.02 4.28 -1.63
CA ARG A 142 8.57 3.79 -0.30
C ARG A 142 9.62 3.98 0.77
N ALA A 143 10.85 3.54 0.49
CA ALA A 143 11.94 3.59 1.44
C ALA A 143 12.22 5.04 1.87
N SER A 144 12.09 6.00 0.96
CA SER A 144 12.23 7.43 1.28
C SER A 144 11.07 7.99 2.13
N ILE A 145 9.86 7.45 1.94
CA ILE A 145 8.69 7.80 2.74
C ILE A 145 8.85 7.25 4.16
N GLU A 146 9.28 6.00 4.29
CA GLU A 146 9.43 5.30 5.57
C GLU A 146 10.73 5.67 6.32
N THR A 147 11.71 6.26 5.65
CA THR A 147 12.89 6.79 6.32
C THR A 147 12.49 7.99 7.21
N PRO A 148 12.79 7.94 8.52
CA PRO A 148 12.55 9.08 9.42
C PRO A 148 13.30 10.31 8.92
N ALA A 149 12.71 11.51 9.07
CA ALA A 149 13.47 12.73 8.81
C ALA A 149 14.70 12.77 9.74
N GLN A 150 15.88 13.00 9.17
CA GLN A 150 17.07 13.25 9.99
C GLN A 150 16.78 14.45 10.90
N LYS A 151 17.05 14.27 12.20
CA LYS A 151 16.88 15.31 13.21
C LYS A 151 17.89 16.44 13.01
#